data_AF-A0A354V9C3-F1
#
_entry.id   AF-A0A354V9C3-F1
#
_cell.length_a   1.000
_cell.length_b   1.000
_cell.length_c   1.000
_cell.angle_alpha   90.00
_cell.angle_beta   90.00
_cell.angle_gamma   90.00
#
_symmetry.space_group_name_H-M   'P 1'
#
loop_
_entity.id
_entity.type
_entity.pdbx_description
1 polymer ?
#
loop_
_entity_poly.entity_id
_entity_poly.type
_entity_poly.pdbx_seq_one_letter_code
_entity_poly.pdbx_strand_id
1 'polypeptide(L)' 'MAIANAVERGDYVYVYDEKGRQIFSIPLGSGAQHGLHGFTGGSVSIRRGDYIYNYDRTGHQISYTPAS' A
#
# COMPACT_ATOMS: atom_id res chain seq x y z
N MET A 1 -2.30 7.22 15.00
CA MET A 1 -1.67 7.79 13.79
C MET A 1 -2.46 7.30 12.60
N ALA A 2 -2.89 8.23 11.76
CA ALA A 2 -3.56 7.91 10.51
C ALA A 2 -2.54 7.91 9.36
N ILE A 3 -2.85 7.17 8.31
CA ILE A 3 -2.11 7.26 7.04
C ILE A 3 -2.54 8.56 6.36
N ALA A 4 -1.57 9.42 6.08
CA ALA A 4 -1.82 10.70 5.38
C ALA A 4 -1.37 10.65 3.93
N ASN A 5 -0.38 9.82 3.61
CA ASN A 5 0.15 9.70 2.26
C ASN A 5 0.69 8.30 2.01
N ALA A 6 0.51 7.83 0.78
CA ALA A 6 1.13 6.62 0.26
C ALA A 6 1.73 6.94 -1.11
N VAL A 7 3.02 6.66 -1.29
CA VAL A 7 3.76 7.02 -2.51
C VAL A 7 4.47 5.80 -3.06
N GLU A 8 4.17 5.49 -4.31
CA GLU A 8 4.92 4.51 -5.09
C GLU A 8 6.25 5.12 -5.55
N ARG A 9 7.37 4.44 -5.26
CA ARG A 9 8.71 4.83 -5.69
C ARG A 9 9.51 3.58 -6.04
N GLY A 10 9.71 3.34 -7.33
CA GLY A 10 10.31 2.10 -7.82
C GLY A 10 9.49 0.89 -7.38
N ASP A 11 10.16 -0.16 -6.90
CA ASP A 11 9.51 -1.42 -6.52
C ASP A 11 8.89 -1.40 -5.12
N TYR A 12 8.58 -0.23 -4.55
CA TYR A 12 8.04 -0.08 -3.20
C TYR A 12 6.95 0.99 -3.09
N VAL A 13 5.99 0.74 -2.21
CA VAL A 13 5.09 1.77 -1.68
C VAL A 13 5.59 2.19 -0.31
N TYR A 14 5.77 3.50 -0.13
CA TYR A 14 6.14 4.12 1.14
C TYR A 14 4.91 4.80 1.75
N VAL A 15 4.64 4.52 3.02
CA VAL A 15 3.45 5.02 3.72
C VAL A 15 3.87 5.98 4.82
N TYR A 16 3.22 7.13 4.89
CA TYR A 16 3.59 8.23 5.78
C TYR A 16 2.42 8.68 6.66
N ASP A 17 2.75 9.13 7.86
CA ASP A 17 1.81 9.79 8.78
C ASP A 17 1.57 11.26 8.40
N GLU A 18 0.66 11.90 9.12
CA GLU A 18 0.29 13.32 8.96
C GLU A 18 1.45 14.31 9.19
N LYS A 19 2.54 13.86 9.81
CA LYS A 19 3.75 14.65 10.05
C LYS A 19 4.84 14.37 9.01
N GLY A 20 4.55 13.57 7.98
CA GLY A 20 5.50 13.17 6.95
C GLY A 20 6.51 12.11 7.41
N ARG A 21 6.30 11.47 8.57
CA ARG A 21 7.15 10.36 9.04
C ARG A 21 6.73 9.08 8.37
N GLN A 22 7.71 8.34 7.85
CA GLN A 22 7.46 7.01 7.30
C GLN A 22 6.97 6.07 8.42
N ILE A 23 5.86 5.37 8.15
CA ILE A 23 5.29 4.36 9.04
C ILE A 23 5.86 2.99 8.67
N PHE A 24 5.77 2.62 7.39
CA PHE A 24 6.30 1.37 6.84
C PHE A 24 6.48 1.49 5.31
N SER A 25 7.08 0.48 4.72
CA SER A 25 7.21 0.32 3.27
C SER A 25 6.80 -1.09 2.86
N ILE A 26 6.11 -1.23 1.74
CA ILE A 26 5.67 -2.53 1.21
C ILE A 26 6.33 -2.73 -0.17
N PRO A 27 6.99 -3.87 -0.42
CA PRO A 27 7.47 -4.20 -1.76
C PRO A 27 6.30 -4.36 -2.72
N LEU A 28 6.35 -3.75 -3.89
CA LEU A 28 5.40 -3.94 -5.00
C LEU A 28 5.77 -5.16 -5.85
N GLY A 29 7.08 -5.40 -6.00
CA GLY A 29 7.60 -6.29 -7.04
C GLY A 29 7.42 -5.68 -8.43
N SER A 30 7.85 -6.41 -9.46
CA SER A 30 7.82 -5.95 -10.84
C SER A 30 6.59 -6.46 -11.60
N GLY A 31 5.98 -5.60 -12.42
CA GLY A 31 4.88 -5.99 -13.30
C GLY A 31 4.02 -4.80 -13.71
N ALA A 32 3.53 -4.82 -14.95
CA ALA A 32 2.74 -3.72 -15.52
C ALA A 32 1.42 -3.45 -14.78
N GLN A 33 0.92 -4.43 -14.02
CA GLN A 33 -0.32 -4.35 -13.24
C GLN A 33 -0.05 -4.15 -11.75
N HIS A 34 1.21 -4.01 -11.34
CA HIS A 34 1.55 -3.77 -9.95
C HIS A 34 1.45 -2.28 -9.68
N GLY A 35 0.93 -1.91 -8.52
CA GLY A 35 0.91 -0.50 -8.14
C GLY A 35 0.15 -0.23 -6.85
N LEU A 36 0.36 0.97 -6.32
CA LEU A 36 -0.53 1.54 -5.32
C LEU A 36 -1.94 1.66 -5.92
N HIS A 37 -2.90 0.93 -5.36
CA HIS A 37 -4.29 0.97 -5.81
C HIS A 37 -5.09 2.07 -5.09
N GLY A 38 -4.78 2.33 -3.82
CA GLY A 38 -5.39 3.40 -3.04
C GLY A 38 -5.03 3.33 -1.56
N PHE A 39 -5.45 4.33 -0.80
CA PHE A 39 -5.31 4.32 0.65
C PHE A 39 -6.42 5.13 1.34
N THR A 40 -6.64 4.83 2.61
CA THR A 40 -7.47 5.58 3.55
C THR A 40 -6.64 5.91 4.79
N GLY A 41 -7.19 6.66 5.74
CA GLY A 41 -6.52 6.91 7.03
C GLY A 41 -6.19 5.64 7.84
N GLY A 42 -6.81 4.49 7.51
CA GLY A 42 -6.63 3.23 8.24
C GLY A 42 -6.03 2.08 7.44
N SER A 43 -5.94 2.18 6.11
CA SER A 43 -5.51 1.08 5.26
C SER A 43 -4.85 1.53 3.96
N VAL A 44 -4.03 0.65 3.38
CA VAL A 44 -3.40 0.81 2.06
C VAL A 44 -3.71 -0.43 1.23
N SER A 45 -4.10 -0.21 -0.03
CA SER A 45 -4.42 -1.26 -0.99
C SER A 45 -3.35 -1.27 -2.10
N ILE A 46 -2.75 -2.42 -2.32
CA ILE A 46 -1.69 -2.61 -3.33
C ILE A 46 -2.11 -3.71 -4.29
N ARG A 47 -2.11 -3.41 -5.58
CA ARG A 47 -2.33 -4.42 -6.62
C ARG A 47 -1.01 -5.12 -6.91
N ARG A 48 -1.04 -6.45 -6.93
CA ARG A 48 0.03 -7.30 -7.49
C ARG A 48 -0.62 -8.36 -8.37
N GLY A 49 -0.46 -8.18 -9.69
CA GLY A 49 -1.10 -9.00 -10.71
C GLY A 49 -2.62 -8.94 -10.59
N ASP A 50 -3.21 -10.12 -10.43
CA ASP A 50 -4.66 -10.33 -10.40
C ASP A 50 -5.28 -10.17 -9.01
N TYR A 51 -4.50 -9.72 -8.02
CA TYR A 51 -4.96 -9.54 -6.64
C TYR A 51 -4.67 -8.14 -6.10
N ILE A 52 -5.58 -7.65 -5.27
CA ILE A 52 -5.44 -6.45 -4.45
C ILE A 52 -5.24 -6.89 -3.01
N TYR A 53 -4.12 -6.53 -2.42
CA TYR A 53 -3.76 -6.81 -1.04
C TYR A 53 -4.01 -5.58 -0.18
N ASN A 54 -4.72 -5.75 0.92
CA ASN A 54 -5.03 -4.67 1.85
C ASN A 54 -4.17 -4.82 3.10
N TYR A 55 -3.54 -3.74 3.50
CA TYR A 55 -2.70 -3.63 4.67
C TYR A 55 -3.29 -2.62 5.63
N ASP A 56 -3.24 -2.92 6.92
CA ASP A 56 -3.62 -1.97 7.95
C ASP A 56 -2.57 -0.87 8.14
N ARG A 57 -2.88 0.11 8.99
CA ARG A 57 -1.98 1.22 9.33
C ARG A 57 -0.64 0.82 9.97
N THR A 58 -0.46 -0.44 10.36
CA THR A 58 0.80 -0.97 10.91
C THR A 58 1.61 -1.75 9.88
N GLY A 59 1.09 -1.91 8.66
CA GLY A 59 1.71 -2.67 7.58
C GLY A 59 1.37 -4.15 7.62
N HIS A 60 0.41 -4.58 8.46
CA HIS A 60 -0.04 -5.97 8.49
C HIS A 60 -1.08 -6.18 7.39
N GLN A 61 -0.87 -7.18 6.54
CA GLN A 61 -1.88 -7.62 5.58
C GLN A 61 -3.13 -8.14 6.30
N ILE A 62 -4.29 -7.57 6.00
CA ILE A 62 -5.56 -7.93 6.64
C ILE A 62 -6.52 -8.65 5.69
N SER A 63 -6.39 -8.46 4.38
CA SER A 63 -7.20 -9.17 3.39
C SER A 63 -6.57 -9.11 2.00
N TYR A 64 -7.11 -9.90 1.08
CA TYR A 64 -6.86 -9.77 -0.35
C TYR A 64 -8.15 -10.04 -1.12
N THR A 65 -8.28 -9.45 -2.30
CA THR A 65 -9.41 -9.64 -3.22
C THR A 65 -8.91 -9.81 -4.65
N PRO A 66 -9.62 -10.55 -5.52
CA PRO A 66 -9.36 -10.49 -6.96
C PRO A 66 -9.44 -9.04 -7.47
N ALA A 67 -8.58 -8.69 -8.43
CA ALA A 67 -8.55 -7.39 -9.09
C ALA A 67 -9.52 -7.31 -10.29
N SER A 68 -10.16 -8.43 -10.62
CA SER A 68 -11.07 -8.65 -11.75
C SER A 68 -12.24 -9.54 -11.34
#